data_AF-A0A392TT48-F1
#
_entry.id   AF-A0A392TT48-F1
#
_cell.length_a   1.000
_cell.length_b   1.000
_cell.length_c   1.000
_cell.angle_alpha   90.00
_cell.angle_beta   90.00
_cell.angle_gamma   90.00
#
_symmetry.space_group_name_H-M   'P 1'
#
loop_
_entity.id
_entity.type
_entity.pdbx_description
1 polymer ?
#
loop_
_entity_poly.entity_id
_entity_poly.type
_entity_poly.pdbx_seq_one_letter_code
_entity_poly.pdbx_strand_id
1 'polypeptide(L)' 'MCCREVARSLKAQEDVFVMFTSLRMEEKSEVDALPVVREFADVFPDDILDLPPER' A
#
# COMPACT_ATOMS: atom_id res chain seq x y z
N MET A 1 -31.28 8.07 5.26
CA MET A 1 -30.72 7.06 4.34
C MET A 1 -31.51 5.77 4.54
N CYS A 2 -32.19 5.24 3.53
CA CYS A 2 -32.98 4.02 3.67
C CYS A 2 -32.06 2.78 3.52
N CYS A 3 -32.20 1.77 4.40
CA CYS A 3 -31.38 0.55 4.35
C CYS A 3 -31.45 -0.19 3.00
N ARG A 4 -32.55 -0.02 2.26
CA ARG A 4 -32.74 -0.59 0.92
C ARG A 4 -31.83 0.04 -0.14
N GLU A 5 -31.54 1.33 -0.01
CA GLU A 5 -30.65 2.05 -0.92
C GLU A 5 -29.21 1.61 -0.71
N VAL A 6 -28.80 1.49 0.56
CA VAL A 6 -27.48 0.97 0.96
C VAL A 6 -27.27 -0.45 0.42
N ALA A 7 -28.26 -1.34 0.56
CA ALA A 7 -28.18 -2.70 0.04
C ALA A 7 -28.10 -2.77 -1.49
N ARG A 8 -28.78 -1.86 -2.21
CA ARG A 8 -28.68 -1.76 -3.68
C ARG A 8 -27.31 -1.25 -4.11
N SER A 9 -26.80 -0.21 -3.44
CA SER A 9 -25.47 0.34 -3.72
C SER A 9 -24.37 -0.70 -3.49
N LEU A 10 -24.49 -1.50 -2.43
CA LEU A 10 -23.52 -2.56 -2.15
C LEU A 10 -23.53 -3.65 -3.23
N LYS A 11 -24.72 -4.07 -3.70
CA LYS A 11 -24.84 -5.03 -4.82
C LYS A 11 -24.30 -4.49 -6.14
N ALA A 12 -24.44 -3.19 -6.39
CA ALA A 12 -23.90 -2.57 -7.60
C ALA A 12 -22.36 -2.45 -7.59
N GLN A 13 -21.72 -2.57 -6.42
CA GLN A 13 -20.26 -2.46 -6.26
C GLN A 13 -19.56 -3.82 -6.16
N GLU A 14 -20.27 -4.94 -6.39
CA GLU A 14 -19.70 -6.29 -6.33
C GLU A 14 -18.51 -6.45 -7.28
N ASP A 15 -18.63 -5.97 -8.53
CA ASP A 15 -17.54 -5.99 -9.53
C ASP A 15 -16.31 -5.19 -9.07
N VAL A 16 -16.54 -4.04 -8.42
CA VAL A 16 -15.47 -3.18 -7.90
C VAL A 16 -14.75 -3.88 -6.75
N PHE A 17 -15.48 -4.60 -5.90
CA PHE A 17 -14.89 -5.39 -4.83
C PHE A 17 -14.02 -6.53 -5.37
N VAL A 18 -14.49 -7.25 -6.38
CA VAL A 18 -13.72 -8.31 -7.05
C VAL A 18 -12.43 -7.75 -7.67
N MET A 19 -12.52 -6.63 -8.40
CA MET A 19 -11.34 -5.93 -8.95
C MET A 19 -10.34 -5.56 -7.86
N PHE A 20 -10.79 -5.02 -6.73
CA PHE A 20 -9.91 -4.69 -5.60
C PHE A 20 -9.27 -5.92 -4.96
N THR A 21 -9.97 -7.05 -4.87
CA THR A 21 -9.39 -8.29 -4.33
C THR A 21 -8.32 -8.87 -5.26
N SER A 22 -8.53 -8.81 -6.57
CA SER A 22 -7.53 -9.22 -7.57
C SER A 22 -6.29 -8.33 -7.53
N LEU A 23 -6.47 -7.01 -7.47
CA LEU A 23 -5.37 -6.03 -7.35
C LEU A 23 -4.57 -6.24 -6.07
N ARG A 24 -5.22 -6.52 -4.93
CA ARG A 24 -4.54 -6.82 -3.67
C ARG A 24 -3.79 -8.15 -3.66
N MET A 25 -4.23 -9.12 -4.45
CA MET A 25 -3.52 -10.40 -4.61
C MET A 25 -2.25 -10.22 -5.44
N GLU A 26 -2.31 -9.35 -6.46
CA GLU A 26 -1.16 -8.96 -7.29
C GLU A 26 -0.15 -8.10 -6.48
N GLU A 27 -0.63 -7.10 -5.74
CA GLU A 27 0.18 -6.18 -4.92
C GLU A 27 1.09 -6.92 -3.93
N LYS A 28 0.57 -7.95 -3.23
CA LYS A 28 1.40 -8.72 -2.26
C LYS A 28 2.52 -9.50 -2.95
N SER A 29 2.29 -9.99 -4.16
CA SER A 29 3.30 -10.73 -4.92
C SER A 29 4.33 -9.80 -5.55
N GLU A 30 3.93 -8.58 -5.94
CA GLU A 30 4.82 -7.61 -6.56
C GLU A 30 5.64 -6.85 -5.53
N VAL A 31 5.09 -6.45 -4.38
CA VAL A 31 5.83 -5.71 -3.34
C VAL A 31 6.95 -6.56 -2.71
N ASP A 32 6.73 -7.87 -2.55
CA ASP A 32 7.78 -8.81 -2.12
C ASP A 32 8.83 -9.08 -3.21
N ALA A 33 8.49 -8.85 -4.48
CA ALA A 33 9.38 -9.01 -5.64
C ALA A 33 10.11 -7.72 -6.04
N LEU A 34 9.63 -6.56 -5.59
CA LEU A 34 10.36 -5.32 -5.70
C LEU A 34 11.63 -5.48 -4.85
N PRO A 35 12.83 -5.45 -5.45
CA PRO A 35 14.05 -5.42 -4.67
C PRO A 35 13.99 -4.13 -3.86
N VAL A 36 13.62 -4.23 -2.59
CA VAL A 36 13.86 -3.17 -1.62
C VAL A 36 15.36 -2.96 -1.71
N VAL A 37 15.75 -1.82 -2.27
CA VAL A 37 17.15 -1.45 -2.46
C VAL A 37 17.77 -1.30 -1.07
N ARG A 38 18.17 -2.42 -0.47
CA ARG A 38 18.97 -2.50 0.75
C ARG A 38 20.46 -2.65 0.42
N GLU A 39 20.82 -2.74 -0.85
CA GLU A 39 22.20 -2.88 -1.33
C GLU A 39 23.03 -1.59 -1.24
N PHE A 40 22.41 -0.48 -0.84
CA PHE A 40 23.10 0.79 -0.62
C PHE A 40 23.32 1.08 0.87
N ALA A 41 23.76 0.08 1.63
CA ALA A 41 24.28 0.31 2.99
C ALA A 41 25.46 1.32 2.96
N ASP A 42 26.23 1.35 1.88
CA ASP A 42 27.33 2.31 1.68
C ASP A 42 26.87 3.73 1.26
N VAL A 43 25.61 3.93 0.87
CA VAL A 43 25.09 5.27 0.49
C VAL A 43 24.58 6.03 1.71
N PHE A 44 24.25 5.30 2.78
CA PHE A 44 23.95 5.85 4.09
C PHE A 44 25.01 5.37 5.08
N PRO A 45 26.20 6.01 5.11
CA PRO A 45 27.15 5.73 6.16
C PRO A 45 26.46 5.93 7.52
N ASP A 46 26.77 5.07 8.50
CA ASP A 46 26.32 5.23 9.90
C ASP A 46 26.72 6.60 10.51
N ASP A 47 27.54 7.38 9.79
CA ASP A 47 28.07 8.70 10.10
C ASP A 47 27.22 9.89 9.59
N ILE A 48 25.93 9.72 9.25
CA ILE A 48 25.04 10.89 9.06
C ILE A 48 24.63 11.43 10.45
N LEU A 49 25.58 12.08 11.12
CA LEU A 49 25.39 12.82 12.37
C LEU A 49 24.85 14.24 12.16
N ASP A 50 24.29 14.56 11.00
CA ASP A 50 23.65 15.86 10.74
C ASP A 50 22.14 15.80 10.99
N LEU A 51 21.75 15.30 12.16
CA LEU A 51 20.38 15.50 12.64
C LEU A 51 20.19 17.00 12.93
N PRO A 52 19.19 17.67 12.32
CA PRO A 52 18.89 19.04 12.68
C PRO A 52 18.54 19.10 14.18
N PRO A 53 18.95 20.16 14.91
CA PRO A 53 18.70 20.26 16.34
C PRO A 53 17.21 20.12 16.65
N GLU A 54 16.89 19.42 17.75
CA GLU A 54 15.52 19.23 18.21
C GLU A 54 14.82 20.59 18.31
N ARG A 55 13.61 20.68 17.72
CA ARG A 55 12.75 21.88 17.82
C ARG A 55 11.88 21.83 19.05
#